data_AF-A0A1H4M1L6-F1
#
_entry.id   AF-A0A1H4M1L6-F1
#
_cell.length_a   1.000
_cell.length_b   1.000
_cell.length_c   1.000
_cell.angle_alpha   90.00
_cell.angle_beta   90.00
_cell.angle_gamma   90.00
#
_symmetry.space_group_name_H-M   'P 1'
#
loop_
_entity.id
_entity.type
_entity.pdbx_description
1 polymer ?
#
loop_
_entity_poly.entity_id
_entity_poly.type
_entity_poly.pdbx_seq_one_letter_code
_entity_poly.pdbx_strand_id
1 'polypeptide(L)'
;MIANPLSRADTDIINTALQNQSARVDAMDEQIIGSVYADLDKCSAKAQSAGRSIDPKPLIFMALWINMSGPPTKLLTWLSGGEPNLGRPVPPPGQLVTAAQMETYLRATDYYLANPGNIPHLLEAVAAGAALLPGAGAAGAALAAAAELGAAPYAMPVGGGDHLVYEQATGILLTCEGGRYDTLAVGYSGSLSKHGKNDPDQQCVRGVGPLPCGSYTVGPPGPGPSPYSLALTPDPTNDMCGRSGFLIHGDSLQHPGDASDGCIILKISERSAIVATGLKTLVVVARISA
;
A
#
# COMPACT_ATOMS: atom_id res chain seq x y z
N MET A 1 -8.48 3.52 32.29
CA MET A 1 -9.24 2.92 31.18
C MET A 1 -10.63 3.53 31.20
N ILE A 2 -10.97 4.35 30.21
CA ILE A 2 -12.33 4.85 30.01
C ILE A 2 -13.01 3.81 29.12
N ALA A 3 -14.03 3.12 29.65
CA ALA A 3 -14.79 2.16 28.88
C ALA A 3 -15.43 2.85 27.66
N ASN A 4 -15.56 2.13 26.54
CA ASN A 4 -16.31 2.61 25.38
C ASN A 4 -17.66 3.18 25.87
N PRO A 5 -17.93 4.48 25.66
CA PRO A 5 -19.14 5.11 26.20
C PRO A 5 -20.42 4.59 25.53
N LEU A 6 -20.27 3.87 24.41
CA LEU A 6 -21.37 3.31 23.63
C LEU A 6 -21.71 1.91 24.11
N SER A 7 -23.00 1.64 24.29
CA SER A 7 -23.49 0.29 24.52
C SER A 7 -23.29 -0.57 23.26
N ARG A 8 -23.43 -1.89 23.41
CA ARG A 8 -23.41 -2.82 22.27
C ARG A 8 -24.49 -2.43 21.24
N ALA A 9 -25.68 -2.03 21.70
CA ALA A 9 -26.76 -1.59 20.83
C ALA A 9 -26.41 -0.31 20.06
N ASP A 10 -25.78 0.67 20.71
CA ASP A 10 -25.34 1.90 20.04
C ASP A 10 -24.26 1.63 19.00
N THR A 11 -23.37 0.68 19.31
CA THR A 11 -22.32 0.23 18.39
C THR A 11 -22.92 -0.45 17.16
N ASP A 12 -23.94 -1.29 17.32
CA ASP A 12 -24.63 -1.96 16.22
C ASP A 12 -25.38 -0.97 15.33
N ILE A 13 -25.99 0.07 15.92
CA ILE A 13 -26.66 1.16 15.18
C ILE A 13 -25.65 1.93 14.33
N ILE A 14 -24.51 2.32 14.90
CA ILE A 14 -23.47 3.06 14.19
C ILE A 14 -22.86 2.21 13.07
N ASN A 15 -22.60 0.92 13.32
CA ASN A 15 -22.06 0.02 12.32
C ASN A 15 -23.03 -0.23 11.17
N THR A 16 -24.32 -0.35 11.48
CA THR A 16 -25.38 -0.44 10.46
C THR A 16 -25.41 0.84 9.63
N ALA A 17 -25.30 2.02 10.26
CA ALA A 17 -25.24 3.29 9.54
C ALA A 17 -24.00 3.41 8.64
N LEU A 18 -22.82 2.98 9.11
CA LEU A 18 -21.58 2.99 8.33
C LEU A 18 -21.65 2.03 7.14
N GLN A 19 -22.15 0.80 7.34
CA GLN A 19 -22.33 -0.18 6.27
C GLN A 19 -23.34 0.31 5.23
N ASN A 20 -24.44 0.93 5.68
CA ASN A 20 -25.44 1.52 4.79
C ASN A 20 -24.92 2.73 3.99
N GLN A 21 -23.73 3.25 4.32
CA GLN A 21 -23.08 4.35 3.61
C GLN A 21 -21.78 3.94 2.91
N SER A 22 -21.32 2.68 3.01
CA SER A 22 -20.02 2.26 2.45
C SER A 22 -19.96 2.49 0.94
N ALA A 23 -21.02 2.17 0.21
CA ALA A 23 -21.11 2.43 -1.24
C ALA A 23 -21.02 3.92 -1.60
N ARG A 24 -21.43 4.83 -0.70
CA ARG A 24 -21.26 6.27 -0.91
C ARG A 24 -19.82 6.71 -0.63
N VAL A 25 -19.17 6.13 0.36
CA VAL A 25 -17.74 6.37 0.63
C VAL A 25 -16.90 5.86 -0.54
N ASP A 26 -17.15 4.65 -1.01
CA ASP A 26 -16.46 4.07 -2.16
C ASP A 26 -16.67 4.91 -3.43
N ALA A 27 -17.92 5.36 -3.69
CA ALA A 27 -18.22 6.26 -4.81
C ALA A 27 -17.55 7.63 -4.68
N MET A 28 -17.41 8.15 -3.45
CA MET A 28 -16.68 9.39 -3.18
C MET A 28 -15.17 9.22 -3.40
N ASP A 29 -14.61 8.09 -2.98
CA ASP A 29 -13.20 7.75 -3.18
C ASP A 29 -12.89 7.58 -4.69
N GLU A 30 -13.76 6.89 -5.43
CA GLU A 30 -13.69 6.77 -6.89
C GLU A 30 -13.77 8.14 -7.58
N GLN A 31 -14.66 9.03 -7.11
CA GLN A 31 -14.78 10.39 -7.64
C GLN A 31 -13.53 11.24 -7.37
N ILE A 32 -12.94 11.11 -6.16
CA ILE A 32 -11.70 11.81 -5.78
C ILE A 32 -10.54 11.32 -6.66
N ILE A 33 -10.36 10.00 -6.78
CA ILE A 33 -9.32 9.40 -7.60
C ILE A 33 -9.52 9.75 -9.09
N GLY A 34 -10.76 9.72 -9.57
CA GLY A 34 -11.11 10.13 -10.93
C GLY A 34 -10.73 11.59 -11.22
N SER A 35 -10.90 12.49 -10.24
CA SER A 35 -10.48 13.89 -10.38
C SER A 35 -8.97 14.05 -10.47
N VAL A 36 -8.20 13.25 -9.72
CA VAL A 36 -6.73 13.24 -9.75
C VAL A 36 -6.23 12.77 -11.12
N TYR A 37 -6.82 11.70 -11.68
CA TYR A 37 -6.48 11.23 -13.02
C TYR A 37 -6.81 12.25 -14.10
N ALA A 38 -7.98 12.89 -14.04
CA ALA A 38 -8.34 13.95 -14.99
C ALA A 38 -7.37 15.15 -14.93
N ASP A 39 -6.84 15.49 -13.75
CA ASP A 39 -5.85 16.54 -13.61
C ASP A 39 -4.44 16.11 -14.06
N LEU A 40 -4.08 14.83 -13.94
CA LEU A 40 -2.87 14.26 -14.56
C LEU A 40 -2.95 14.28 -16.09
N ASP A 41 -4.11 14.00 -16.66
CA ASP A 41 -4.32 14.10 -18.11
C ASP A 41 -4.13 15.54 -18.59
N LYS A 42 -4.61 16.53 -17.82
CA LYS A 42 -4.35 17.96 -18.11
C LYS A 42 -2.85 18.28 -18.05
N CYS A 43 -2.12 17.74 -17.06
CA CYS A 43 -0.67 17.90 -16.99
C CYS A 43 0.03 17.33 -18.24
N SER A 44 -0.33 16.11 -18.63
CA SER A 44 0.23 15.44 -19.81
C SER A 44 -0.09 16.20 -21.10
N ALA A 45 -1.35 16.61 -21.31
CA ALA A 45 -1.77 17.40 -22.46
C ALA A 45 -1.08 18.77 -22.51
N LYS A 46 -0.90 19.42 -21.35
CA LYS A 46 -0.22 20.73 -21.28
C LYS A 46 1.25 20.60 -21.63
N ALA A 47 1.94 19.60 -21.11
CA ALA A 47 3.34 19.31 -21.47
C ALA A 47 3.47 19.03 -22.98
N GLN A 48 2.61 18.17 -23.54
CA GLN A 48 2.62 17.83 -24.96
C GLN A 48 2.38 19.05 -25.85
N SER A 49 1.38 19.89 -25.55
CA SER A 49 1.12 21.12 -26.32
C SER A 49 2.28 22.11 -26.28
N ALA A 50 3.15 22.01 -25.28
CA ALA A 50 4.36 22.81 -25.13
C ALA A 50 5.62 22.10 -25.65
N GLY A 51 5.47 21.01 -26.42
CA GLY A 51 6.57 20.26 -27.03
C GLY A 51 7.39 19.41 -26.05
N ARG A 52 6.77 18.96 -24.94
CA ARG A 52 7.43 18.19 -23.88
C ARG A 52 6.80 16.82 -23.69
N SER A 53 7.60 15.87 -23.23
CA SER A 53 7.16 14.58 -22.69
C SER A 53 7.42 14.50 -21.19
N ILE A 54 6.72 13.60 -20.50
CA ILE A 54 6.85 13.38 -19.06
C ILE A 54 7.23 11.92 -18.84
N ASP A 55 8.29 11.67 -18.07
CA ASP A 55 8.65 10.30 -17.67
C ASP A 55 7.53 9.69 -16.80
N PRO A 56 7.40 8.34 -16.77
CA PRO A 56 6.38 7.70 -15.94
C PRO A 56 6.51 7.99 -14.43
N LYS A 57 7.74 8.13 -13.91
CA LYS A 57 7.98 8.38 -12.48
C LYS A 57 7.49 9.76 -11.99
N PRO A 58 7.71 10.87 -12.70
CA PRO A 58 7.06 12.16 -12.44
C PRO A 58 5.54 12.12 -12.32
N LEU A 59 4.85 11.27 -13.07
CA LEU A 59 3.38 11.19 -12.99
C LEU A 59 2.93 10.77 -11.59
N ILE A 60 3.71 9.96 -10.88
CA ILE A 60 3.43 9.56 -9.49
C ILE A 60 3.59 10.74 -8.53
N PHE A 61 4.66 11.54 -8.69
CA PHE A 61 4.83 12.77 -7.92
C PHE A 61 3.64 13.73 -8.14
N MET A 62 3.21 13.90 -9.40
CA MET A 62 2.10 14.77 -9.75
C MET A 62 0.79 14.25 -9.15
N ALA A 63 0.54 12.93 -9.20
CA ALA A 63 -0.65 12.30 -8.64
C ALA A 63 -0.78 12.56 -7.14
N LEU A 64 0.31 12.30 -6.40
CA LEU A 64 0.38 12.51 -4.95
C LEU A 64 0.17 13.98 -4.60
N TRP A 65 0.81 14.89 -5.35
CA TRP A 65 0.66 16.32 -5.13
C TRP A 65 -0.75 16.83 -5.43
N ILE A 66 -1.38 16.39 -6.52
CA ILE A 66 -2.76 16.76 -6.89
C ILE A 66 -3.74 16.24 -5.85
N ASN A 67 -3.59 14.98 -5.44
CA ASN A 67 -4.42 14.39 -4.39
C ASN A 67 -4.32 15.16 -3.06
N MET A 68 -3.14 15.70 -2.75
CA MET A 68 -2.92 16.47 -1.52
C MET A 68 -3.34 17.95 -1.62
N SER A 69 -3.14 18.59 -2.77
CA SER A 69 -3.24 20.04 -2.93
C SER A 69 -4.41 20.52 -3.79
N GLY A 70 -5.11 19.61 -4.46
CA GLY A 70 -6.16 19.92 -5.43
C GLY A 70 -5.60 20.28 -6.82
N PRO A 71 -6.37 21.03 -7.62
CA PRO A 71 -6.05 21.23 -9.03
C PRO A 71 -4.66 21.83 -9.31
N PRO A 72 -3.90 21.29 -10.29
CA PRO A 72 -2.47 21.59 -10.49
C PRO A 72 -2.20 22.91 -11.22
N THR A 73 -2.87 24.01 -10.86
CA THR A 73 -2.82 25.29 -11.60
C THR A 73 -1.40 25.84 -11.81
N LYS A 74 -0.59 25.95 -10.74
CA LYS A 74 0.82 26.38 -10.84
C LYS A 74 1.69 25.37 -11.59
N LEU A 75 1.38 24.08 -11.49
CA LEU A 75 2.13 23.03 -12.18
C LEU A 75 1.87 23.06 -13.69
N LEU A 76 0.63 23.32 -14.12
CA LEU A 76 0.27 23.53 -15.52
C LEU A 76 1.00 24.75 -16.11
N THR A 77 1.16 25.84 -15.34
CA THR A 77 1.97 26.99 -15.75
C THR A 77 3.42 26.58 -15.96
N TRP A 78 4.03 25.88 -15.00
CA TRP A 78 5.41 25.42 -15.14
C TRP A 78 5.61 24.49 -16.34
N LEU A 79 4.75 23.48 -16.53
CA LEU A 79 4.82 22.53 -17.65
C LEU A 79 4.73 23.21 -19.03
N SER A 80 4.09 24.39 -19.10
CA SER A 80 4.04 25.19 -20.31
C SER A 80 5.31 26.00 -20.60
N GLY A 81 6.25 26.03 -19.65
CA GLY A 81 7.45 26.87 -19.67
C GLY A 81 7.24 28.25 -19.06
N GLY A 82 6.08 28.50 -18.42
CA GLY A 82 5.81 29.74 -17.70
C GLY A 82 6.32 29.71 -16.25
N GLU A 83 6.46 30.88 -15.65
CA GLU A 83 6.87 31.02 -14.24
C GLU A 83 5.73 30.67 -13.28
N PRO A 84 5.86 29.61 -12.45
CA PRO A 84 4.79 29.15 -11.56
C PRO A 84 4.59 30.00 -10.30
N ASN A 85 5.48 30.95 -10.01
CA ASN A 85 5.49 31.76 -8.78
C ASN A 85 5.37 30.89 -7.51
N LEU A 86 6.34 29.98 -7.36
CA LEU A 86 6.53 29.16 -6.16
C LEU A 86 7.29 29.93 -5.07
N GLY A 87 7.35 29.38 -3.86
CA GLY A 87 8.07 29.99 -2.74
C GLY A 87 9.59 30.10 -2.96
N ARG A 88 10.14 29.37 -3.92
CA ARG A 88 11.48 29.59 -4.49
C ARG A 88 11.49 29.44 -6.02
N PRO A 89 12.39 30.15 -6.73
CA PRO A 89 12.56 29.95 -8.16
C PRO A 89 12.97 28.51 -8.49
N VAL A 90 12.47 27.99 -9.62
CA VAL A 90 12.81 26.68 -10.14
C VAL A 90 13.22 26.80 -11.60
N PRO A 91 14.16 25.97 -12.10
CA PRO A 91 14.47 25.96 -13.53
C PRO A 91 13.23 25.63 -14.37
N PRO A 92 13.14 26.15 -15.61
CA PRO A 92 12.08 25.74 -16.54
C PRO A 92 12.16 24.24 -16.83
N PRO A 93 11.04 23.57 -17.15
CA PRO A 93 11.07 22.16 -17.48
C PRO A 93 11.75 21.95 -18.83
N GLY A 94 12.58 20.90 -18.87
CA GLY A 94 13.22 20.43 -20.10
C GLY A 94 12.22 19.81 -21.08
N GLN A 95 12.72 19.36 -22.24
CA GLN A 95 11.90 18.64 -23.22
C GLN A 95 11.38 17.31 -22.68
N LEU A 96 12.18 16.63 -21.86
CA LEU A 96 11.75 15.51 -21.04
C LEU A 96 11.65 15.99 -19.59
N VAL A 97 10.48 15.87 -18.97
CA VAL A 97 10.28 16.14 -17.54
C VAL A 97 10.66 14.90 -16.76
N THR A 98 11.72 15.00 -15.96
CA THR A 98 12.30 13.89 -15.18
C THR A 98 11.89 13.93 -13.72
N ALA A 99 12.11 12.82 -13.00
CA ALA A 99 11.82 12.72 -11.56
C ALA A 99 12.57 13.80 -10.73
N ALA A 100 13.82 14.08 -11.08
CA ALA A 100 14.63 15.09 -10.39
C ALA A 100 14.07 16.52 -10.57
N GLN A 101 13.54 16.84 -11.76
CA GLN A 101 12.90 18.13 -12.01
C GLN A 101 11.57 18.25 -11.25
N MET A 102 10.81 17.17 -11.18
CA MET A 102 9.55 17.15 -10.43
C MET A 102 9.79 17.27 -8.91
N GLU A 103 10.81 16.59 -8.37
CA GLU A 103 11.22 16.75 -6.98
C GLU A 103 11.69 18.19 -6.69
N THR A 104 12.50 18.76 -7.58
CA THR A 104 12.97 20.16 -7.47
C THR A 104 11.79 21.13 -7.45
N TYR A 105 10.81 20.92 -8.34
CA TYR A 105 9.57 21.70 -8.36
C TYR A 105 8.82 21.60 -7.02
N LEU A 106 8.57 20.38 -6.53
CA LEU A 106 7.78 20.17 -5.31
C LEU A 106 8.47 20.75 -4.07
N ARG A 107 9.79 20.59 -3.95
CA ARG A 107 10.59 21.19 -2.87
C ARG A 107 10.53 22.72 -2.83
N ALA A 108 10.22 23.36 -3.96
CA ALA A 108 10.07 24.81 -4.04
C ALA A 108 8.66 25.32 -3.75
N THR A 109 7.66 24.43 -3.61
CA THR A 109 6.30 24.82 -3.21
C THR A 109 6.26 25.34 -1.77
N ASP A 110 5.34 26.24 -1.48
CA ASP A 110 5.17 26.81 -0.14
C ASP A 110 4.97 25.74 0.94
N TYR A 111 4.27 24.65 0.59
CA TYR A 111 4.01 23.53 1.49
C TYR A 111 5.30 22.83 1.94
N TYR A 112 6.15 22.41 1.00
CA TYR A 112 7.37 21.67 1.35
C TYR A 112 8.49 22.57 1.87
N LEU A 113 8.45 23.88 1.57
CA LEU A 113 9.31 24.85 2.24
C LEU A 113 8.93 25.01 3.71
N ALA A 114 7.64 25.06 4.03
CA ALA A 114 7.15 25.12 5.40
C ALA A 114 7.28 23.77 6.14
N ASN A 115 7.24 22.65 5.40
CA ASN A 115 7.20 21.29 5.95
C ASN A 115 8.27 20.38 5.30
N PRO A 116 9.57 20.70 5.42
CA PRO A 116 10.63 19.92 4.75
C PRO A 116 10.71 18.47 5.24
N GLY A 117 10.24 18.18 6.46
CA GLY A 117 10.16 16.83 7.02
C GLY A 117 9.18 15.90 6.30
N ASN A 118 8.30 16.42 5.45
CA ASN A 118 7.38 15.60 4.65
C ASN A 118 7.98 15.11 3.34
N ILE A 119 9.18 15.57 2.97
CA ILE A 119 9.84 15.13 1.75
C ILE A 119 10.22 13.63 1.79
N PRO A 120 10.84 13.10 2.86
CA PRO A 120 11.09 11.66 2.94
C PRO A 120 9.85 10.81 2.66
N HIS A 121 8.69 11.17 3.23
CA HIS A 121 7.43 10.47 3.00
C HIS A 121 6.95 10.56 1.55
N LEU A 122 7.09 11.74 0.91
CA LEU A 122 6.82 11.89 -0.52
C LEU A 122 7.70 10.97 -1.36
N LEU A 123 9.01 10.94 -1.07
CA LEU A 123 9.96 10.12 -1.83
C LEU A 123 9.72 8.63 -1.64
N GLU A 124 9.34 8.22 -0.44
CA GLU A 124 8.98 6.85 -0.11
C GLU A 124 7.70 6.41 -0.83
N ALA A 125 6.66 7.25 -0.83
CA ALA A 125 5.44 7.01 -1.59
C ALA A 125 5.69 6.94 -3.12
N VAL A 126 6.56 7.82 -3.63
CA VAL A 126 6.98 7.79 -5.03
C VAL A 126 7.77 6.53 -5.35
N ALA A 127 8.67 6.10 -4.47
CA ALA A 127 9.45 4.88 -4.66
C ALA A 127 8.53 3.66 -4.73
N ALA A 128 7.56 3.57 -3.83
CA ALA A 128 6.53 2.53 -3.84
C ALA A 128 5.72 2.53 -5.15
N GLY A 129 5.24 3.69 -5.60
CA GLY A 129 4.52 3.80 -6.87
C GLY A 129 5.40 3.48 -8.08
N ALA A 130 6.69 3.87 -8.06
CA ALA A 130 7.59 3.68 -9.18
C ALA A 130 7.96 2.20 -9.38
N ALA A 131 7.96 1.42 -8.31
CA ALA A 131 8.14 -0.03 -8.38
C ALA A 131 7.00 -0.73 -9.16
N LEU A 132 5.83 -0.10 -9.27
CA LEU A 132 4.66 -0.62 -9.99
C LEU A 132 4.61 -0.18 -11.47
N LEU A 133 5.58 0.62 -11.92
CA LEU A 133 5.59 1.10 -13.31
C LEU A 133 5.98 -0.03 -14.29
N PRO A 134 5.30 -0.14 -15.44
CA PRO A 134 5.67 -1.10 -16.48
C PRO A 134 7.12 -0.87 -16.94
N GLY A 135 7.94 -1.94 -16.92
CA GLY A 135 9.33 -1.90 -17.38
C GLY A 135 10.38 -1.46 -16.34
N ALA A 136 10.00 -1.19 -15.08
CA ALA A 136 10.95 -0.90 -14.00
C ALA A 136 11.96 -2.05 -13.76
N GLY A 137 11.59 -3.29 -14.10
CA GLY A 137 12.48 -4.46 -14.07
C GLY A 137 13.57 -4.48 -15.15
N ALA A 138 13.40 -3.78 -16.28
CA ALA A 138 14.38 -3.80 -17.38
C ALA A 138 15.54 -2.80 -17.18
N ALA A 139 15.30 -1.68 -16.50
CA ALA A 139 16.34 -0.71 -16.18
C ALA A 139 17.17 -1.08 -14.93
N GLY A 140 16.60 -1.87 -14.02
CA GLY A 140 17.29 -2.40 -12.84
C GLY A 140 18.34 -3.48 -13.14
N ALA A 141 18.21 -4.17 -14.29
CA ALA A 141 19.11 -5.24 -14.71
C ALA A 141 20.57 -4.79 -14.93
N ALA A 142 20.80 -3.51 -15.23
CA ALA A 142 22.15 -2.98 -15.46
C ALA A 142 22.92 -2.65 -14.16
N LEU A 143 22.23 -2.53 -13.02
CA LEU A 143 22.87 -2.22 -11.72
C LEU A 143 22.89 -3.42 -10.76
N ALA A 144 22.06 -4.44 -11.00
CA ALA A 144 21.91 -5.61 -10.13
C ALA A 144 23.03 -6.66 -10.25
N ALA A 145 23.93 -6.55 -11.23
CA ALA A 145 25.06 -7.48 -11.39
C ALA A 145 26.14 -7.34 -10.30
N ALA A 146 26.00 -6.43 -9.34
CA ALA A 146 27.03 -6.11 -8.35
C ALA A 146 26.72 -6.55 -6.91
N ALA A 147 25.63 -7.27 -6.64
CA ALA A 147 25.29 -7.67 -5.26
C ALA A 147 24.67 -9.08 -5.18
N GLU A 148 25.35 -10.07 -5.76
CA GLU A 148 25.20 -11.47 -5.38
C GLU A 148 26.05 -11.73 -4.14
N LEU A 149 25.41 -11.89 -2.96
CA LEU A 149 25.88 -12.68 -1.82
C LEU A 149 24.82 -12.67 -0.70
N GLY A 150 23.98 -13.71 -0.67
CA GLY A 150 23.10 -14.01 0.46
C GLY A 150 21.70 -14.45 0.03
N ALA A 151 21.48 -15.76 -0.04
CA ALA A 151 20.20 -16.37 -0.43
C ALA A 151 19.00 -15.81 0.37
N ALA A 152 17.97 -15.33 -0.32
CA ALA A 152 16.67 -15.03 0.28
C ALA A 152 15.87 -16.35 0.44
N PRO A 153 15.52 -16.79 1.65
CA PRO A 153 14.98 -18.14 1.89
C PRO A 153 13.47 -18.29 1.66
N TYR A 154 12.83 -17.46 0.84
CA TYR A 154 11.38 -17.59 0.57
C TYR A 154 11.04 -17.21 -0.87
N ALA A 155 11.56 -17.98 -1.82
CA ALA A 155 11.03 -18.00 -3.17
C ALA A 155 9.65 -18.69 -3.17
N MET A 156 8.71 -18.14 -3.93
CA MET A 156 7.35 -18.66 -4.13
C MET A 156 7.40 -20.18 -4.41
N PRO A 157 6.54 -21.01 -3.80
CA PRO A 157 6.45 -22.41 -4.20
C PRO A 157 5.91 -22.46 -5.62
N VAL A 158 6.82 -22.62 -6.59
CA VAL A 158 6.45 -22.90 -7.97
C VAL A 158 5.96 -24.35 -7.99
N GLY A 159 4.63 -24.56 -7.99
CA GLY A 159 4.02 -25.89 -8.18
C GLY A 159 2.85 -26.28 -7.25
N GLY A 160 2.34 -25.38 -6.39
CA GLY A 160 1.14 -25.65 -5.58
C GLY A 160 -0.15 -25.28 -6.32
N GLY A 161 -1.25 -26.01 -6.11
CA GLY A 161 -2.58 -25.65 -6.63
C GLY A 161 -3.08 -24.31 -6.11
N ASP A 162 -4.32 -23.94 -6.44
CA ASP A 162 -4.85 -22.60 -6.16
C ASP A 162 -4.76 -22.20 -4.67
N HIS A 163 -4.26 -20.99 -4.40
CA HIS A 163 -3.95 -20.53 -3.04
C HIS A 163 -3.95 -19.00 -2.94
N LEU A 164 -3.91 -18.49 -1.71
CA LEU A 164 -3.70 -17.07 -1.41
C LEU A 164 -2.21 -16.82 -1.14
N VAL A 165 -1.71 -15.63 -1.47
CA VAL A 165 -0.36 -15.19 -1.12
C VAL A 165 -0.42 -13.87 -0.39
N TYR A 166 0.18 -13.80 0.79
CA TYR A 166 0.35 -12.55 1.55
C TYR A 166 1.82 -12.16 1.62
N GLU A 167 2.12 -10.94 1.19
CA GLU A 167 3.46 -10.37 1.27
C GLU A 167 3.58 -9.50 2.52
N GLN A 168 4.48 -9.87 3.43
CA GLN A 168 4.70 -9.11 4.66
C GLN A 168 5.13 -7.67 4.37
N ALA A 169 6.06 -7.46 3.44
CA ALA A 169 6.68 -6.15 3.21
C ALA A 169 5.73 -5.07 2.68
N THR A 170 4.66 -5.47 1.98
CA THR A 170 3.72 -4.53 1.34
C THR A 170 2.32 -4.63 1.93
N GLY A 171 1.99 -5.76 2.55
CA GLY A 171 0.64 -6.08 2.99
C GLY A 171 -0.29 -6.48 1.85
N ILE A 172 0.21 -6.70 0.63
CA ILE A 172 -0.61 -7.18 -0.48
C ILE A 172 -1.05 -8.62 -0.23
N LEU A 173 -2.30 -8.90 -0.56
CA LEU A 173 -2.89 -10.23 -0.59
C LEU A 173 -3.33 -10.54 -2.01
N LEU A 174 -2.82 -11.62 -2.58
CA LEU A 174 -3.11 -12.09 -3.93
C LEU A 174 -3.90 -13.40 -3.88
N THR A 175 -4.73 -13.64 -4.89
CA THR A 175 -5.12 -15.00 -5.28
C THR A 175 -4.10 -15.54 -6.28
N CYS A 176 -3.85 -16.84 -6.24
CA CYS A 176 -3.15 -17.60 -7.26
C CYS A 176 -4.11 -18.67 -7.76
N GLU A 177 -4.64 -18.51 -8.96
CA GLU A 177 -5.57 -19.47 -9.57
C GLU A 177 -5.04 -19.86 -10.96
N GLY A 178 -4.80 -21.16 -11.18
CA GLY A 178 -4.21 -21.65 -12.43
C GLY A 178 -2.83 -21.05 -12.74
N GLY A 179 -2.09 -20.61 -11.71
CA GLY A 179 -0.79 -19.94 -11.84
C GLY A 179 -0.86 -18.45 -12.15
N ARG A 180 -2.07 -17.86 -12.26
CA ARG A 180 -2.28 -16.43 -12.41
C ARG A 180 -2.43 -15.78 -11.04
N TYR A 181 -1.75 -14.65 -10.85
CA TYR A 181 -1.85 -13.86 -9.62
C TYR A 181 -2.70 -12.60 -9.85
N ASP A 182 -3.72 -12.40 -9.01
CA ASP A 182 -4.56 -11.21 -9.00
C ASP A 182 -4.65 -10.62 -7.59
N THR A 183 -4.65 -9.29 -7.48
CA THR A 183 -4.75 -8.61 -6.18
C THR A 183 -6.15 -8.73 -5.61
N LEU A 184 -6.26 -9.33 -4.43
CA LEU A 184 -7.51 -9.43 -3.69
C LEU A 184 -7.69 -8.27 -2.71
N ALA A 185 -6.61 -7.89 -1.99
CA ALA A 185 -6.66 -6.87 -0.97
C ALA A 185 -5.27 -6.26 -0.67
N VAL A 186 -5.27 -5.13 0.02
CA VAL A 186 -4.06 -4.52 0.60
C VAL A 186 -4.33 -4.20 2.07
N GLY A 187 -3.56 -4.84 2.94
CA GLY A 187 -3.66 -4.72 4.38
C GLY A 187 -2.34 -4.37 5.03
N TYR A 188 -2.16 -4.82 6.27
CA TYR A 188 -0.87 -4.77 6.94
C TYR A 188 -0.76 -5.84 8.02
N SER A 189 0.47 -6.08 8.51
CA SER A 189 0.73 -6.94 9.65
C SER A 189 1.92 -6.41 10.45
N GLY A 190 1.93 -6.62 11.76
CA GLY A 190 2.84 -5.96 12.70
C GLY A 190 2.32 -4.62 13.23
N SER A 191 3.06 -4.07 14.20
CA SER A 191 2.73 -2.87 14.97
C SER A 191 3.41 -1.64 14.38
N LEU A 192 2.64 -0.61 14.03
CA LEU A 192 3.21 0.67 13.58
C LEU A 192 3.95 1.39 14.71
N SER A 193 3.40 1.39 15.93
CA SER A 193 3.98 2.13 17.07
C SER A 193 5.31 1.56 17.54
N LYS A 194 5.55 0.27 17.29
CA LYS A 194 6.81 -0.43 17.59
C LYS A 194 7.71 -0.62 16.36
N HIS A 195 7.43 0.09 15.27
CA HIS A 195 8.20 0.02 14.01
C HIS A 195 8.25 -1.37 13.36
N GLY A 196 7.31 -2.28 13.65
CA GLY A 196 7.27 -3.64 13.08
C GLY A 196 6.22 -3.84 11.97
N LYS A 197 5.46 -2.79 11.63
CA LYS A 197 4.46 -2.85 10.57
C LYS A 197 5.12 -3.15 9.22
N ASN A 198 4.68 -4.24 8.60
CA ASN A 198 5.12 -4.73 7.30
C ASN A 198 6.66 -4.90 7.24
N ASP A 199 7.27 -5.28 8.35
CA ASP A 199 8.71 -5.51 8.44
C ASP A 199 9.03 -7.01 8.58
N PRO A 200 9.41 -7.71 7.49
CA PRO A 200 9.76 -9.12 7.50
C PRO A 200 10.86 -9.50 8.48
N ASP A 201 11.81 -8.58 8.75
CA ASP A 201 12.96 -8.85 9.61
C ASP A 201 12.53 -8.94 11.08
N GLN A 202 11.34 -8.43 11.41
CA GLN A 202 10.77 -8.46 12.76
C GLN A 202 9.76 -9.60 12.96
N GLN A 203 9.60 -10.52 12.02
CA GLN A 203 8.64 -11.63 12.11
C GLN A 203 8.87 -12.60 13.30
N CYS A 204 10.04 -12.57 13.93
CA CYS A 204 10.32 -13.36 15.14
C CYS A 204 10.23 -12.53 16.44
N VAL A 205 9.95 -11.23 16.33
CA VAL A 205 9.79 -10.32 17.47
C VAL A 205 8.31 -10.29 17.87
N ARG A 206 8.00 -10.99 18.97
CA ARG A 206 6.62 -11.15 19.48
C ARG A 206 5.95 -9.79 19.76
N GLY A 207 4.76 -9.58 19.17
CA GLY A 207 3.98 -8.36 19.37
C GLY A 207 4.56 -7.12 18.69
N VAL A 208 5.51 -7.30 17.76
CA VAL A 208 6.13 -6.23 16.99
C VAL A 208 5.96 -6.47 15.50
N GLY A 209 6.57 -7.52 14.96
CA GLY A 209 6.54 -7.78 13.52
C GLY A 209 5.38 -8.69 13.06
N PRO A 210 5.27 -8.87 11.73
CA PRO A 210 4.22 -9.64 11.10
C PRO A 210 4.25 -11.12 11.51
N LEU A 211 3.20 -11.88 11.21
CA LEU A 211 3.21 -13.34 11.32
C LEU A 211 4.37 -13.95 10.53
N PRO A 212 5.03 -15.03 11.00
CA PRO A 212 6.13 -15.68 10.29
C PRO A 212 5.78 -16.12 8.86
N CYS A 213 6.77 -16.13 7.96
CA CYS A 213 6.66 -16.68 6.62
C CYS A 213 6.36 -18.19 6.68
N GLY A 214 5.66 -18.69 5.67
CA GLY A 214 5.31 -20.11 5.56
C GLY A 214 3.87 -20.34 5.10
N SER A 215 3.41 -21.58 5.21
CA SER A 215 2.07 -21.99 4.78
C SER A 215 1.09 -21.98 5.95
N TYR A 216 -0.13 -21.52 5.71
CA TYR A 216 -1.20 -21.46 6.68
C TYR A 216 -2.50 -22.00 6.07
N THR A 217 -3.32 -22.65 6.88
CA THR A 217 -4.70 -22.95 6.55
C THR A 217 -5.61 -21.84 7.08
N VAL A 218 -6.43 -21.26 6.21
CA VAL A 218 -7.43 -20.24 6.52
C VAL A 218 -8.72 -20.91 7.02
N GLY A 219 -9.05 -20.67 8.28
CA GLY A 219 -10.28 -21.14 8.91
C GLY A 219 -11.54 -20.40 8.42
N PRO A 220 -12.74 -20.91 8.76
CA PRO A 220 -13.98 -20.20 8.49
C PRO A 220 -14.10 -18.90 9.30
N PRO A 221 -14.98 -17.97 8.90
CA PRO A 221 -15.34 -16.81 9.71
C PRO A 221 -15.78 -17.20 11.10
N GLY A 222 -15.21 -16.54 12.10
CA GLY A 222 -15.49 -16.81 13.50
C GLY A 222 -15.29 -15.60 14.39
N PRO A 223 -15.41 -15.80 15.72
CA PRO A 223 -15.08 -14.78 16.70
C PRO A 223 -13.57 -14.48 16.69
N GLY A 224 -13.20 -13.28 17.09
CA GLY A 224 -11.80 -12.83 17.17
C GLY A 224 -11.73 -11.35 17.59
N PRO A 225 -10.56 -10.69 17.41
CA PRO A 225 -10.38 -9.28 17.76
C PRO A 225 -11.38 -8.33 17.05
N SER A 226 -11.83 -8.71 15.85
CA SER A 226 -12.98 -8.11 15.19
C SER A 226 -14.01 -9.16 14.80
N PRO A 227 -15.28 -8.79 14.57
CA PRO A 227 -16.24 -9.68 13.91
C PRO A 227 -15.69 -10.23 12.59
N TYR A 228 -16.10 -11.45 12.23
CA TYR A 228 -15.70 -12.07 10.96
C TYR A 228 -14.17 -12.27 10.86
N SER A 229 -13.52 -12.69 11.95
CA SER A 229 -12.08 -13.01 11.95
C SER A 229 -11.84 -14.39 11.35
N LEU A 230 -10.75 -14.56 10.61
CA LEU A 230 -10.33 -15.84 10.02
C LEU A 230 -9.10 -16.35 10.77
N ALA A 231 -9.24 -17.46 11.50
CA ALA A 231 -8.10 -18.06 12.19
C ALA A 231 -7.09 -18.65 11.19
N LEU A 232 -5.80 -18.51 11.45
CA LEU A 232 -4.72 -19.09 10.66
C LEU A 232 -4.06 -20.23 11.42
N THR A 233 -4.14 -21.44 10.87
CA THR A 233 -3.43 -22.60 11.39
C THR A 233 -2.12 -22.74 10.63
N PRO A 234 -0.95 -22.54 11.25
CA PRO A 234 0.33 -22.69 10.57
C PRO A 234 0.59 -24.16 10.21
N ASP A 235 1.24 -24.38 9.07
CA ASP A 235 1.82 -25.67 8.76
C ASP A 235 2.92 -26.01 9.80
N PRO A 236 3.01 -27.26 10.28
CA PRO A 236 4.03 -27.65 11.26
C PRO A 236 5.48 -27.43 10.80
N THR A 237 5.72 -27.27 9.49
CA THR A 237 7.04 -27.00 8.92
C THR A 237 7.45 -25.52 8.97
N ASN A 238 6.53 -24.60 9.30
CA ASN A 238 6.88 -23.19 9.47
C ASN A 238 7.79 -23.00 10.68
N ASP A 239 8.83 -22.14 10.54
CA ASP A 239 9.52 -21.61 11.71
C ASP A 239 8.67 -20.52 12.35
N MET A 240 7.89 -20.92 13.34
CA MET A 240 6.96 -20.02 14.01
C MET A 240 7.64 -19.12 15.06
N CYS A 241 8.96 -19.26 15.29
CA CYS A 241 9.69 -18.48 16.29
C CYS A 241 9.01 -18.47 17.68
N GLY A 242 8.37 -19.58 18.06
CA GLY A 242 7.60 -19.72 19.30
C GLY A 242 6.29 -18.92 19.37
N ARG A 243 5.80 -18.38 18.25
CA ARG A 243 4.55 -17.61 18.15
C ARG A 243 3.40 -18.47 17.62
N SER A 244 2.17 -18.10 17.95
CA SER A 244 0.95 -18.78 17.49
C SER A 244 -0.26 -17.87 17.62
N GLY A 245 -1.44 -18.36 17.22
CA GLY A 245 -2.70 -17.64 17.40
C GLY A 245 -2.92 -16.50 16.41
N PHE A 246 -2.40 -16.62 15.19
CA PHE A 246 -2.55 -15.63 14.14
C PHE A 246 -3.96 -15.67 13.53
N LEU A 247 -4.46 -14.50 13.16
CA LEU A 247 -5.74 -14.34 12.46
C LEU A 247 -5.61 -13.34 11.31
N ILE A 248 -6.57 -13.38 10.39
CA ILE A 248 -6.93 -12.27 9.52
C ILE A 248 -8.14 -11.57 10.16
N HIS A 249 -8.00 -10.31 10.58
CA HIS A 249 -9.07 -9.57 11.24
C HIS A 249 -9.07 -8.08 10.87
N GLY A 250 -10.06 -7.35 11.38
CA GLY A 250 -10.23 -5.92 11.16
C GLY A 250 -9.33 -5.09 12.06
N ASP A 251 -9.03 -3.88 11.62
CA ASP A 251 -8.21 -2.95 12.39
C ASP A 251 -8.90 -2.54 13.70
N SER A 252 -8.10 -2.13 14.68
CA SER A 252 -8.59 -1.59 15.94
C SER A 252 -9.19 -0.21 15.68
N LEU A 253 -10.44 -0.03 16.09
CA LEU A 253 -11.09 1.30 16.04
C LEU A 253 -10.45 2.29 17.03
N GLN A 254 -9.84 1.79 18.11
CA GLN A 254 -9.22 2.62 19.15
C GLN A 254 -7.78 2.98 18.82
N HIS A 255 -7.06 2.06 18.15
CA HIS A 255 -5.66 2.22 17.78
C HIS A 255 -5.40 1.72 16.35
N PRO A 256 -5.91 2.43 15.32
CA PRO A 256 -5.69 2.03 13.93
C PRO A 256 -4.20 1.93 13.61
N GLY A 257 -3.80 0.91 12.85
CA GLY A 257 -2.39 0.66 12.53
C GLY A 257 -1.58 -0.01 13.64
N ASP A 258 -2.14 -0.20 14.84
CA ASP A 258 -1.47 -0.83 15.99
C ASP A 258 -2.23 -2.05 16.53
N ALA A 259 -3.18 -2.56 15.75
CA ALA A 259 -4.07 -3.63 16.18
C ALA A 259 -3.45 -5.03 16.16
N SER A 260 -2.29 -5.19 15.53
CA SER A 260 -1.78 -6.52 15.19
C SER A 260 -0.50 -6.83 15.96
N ASP A 261 -0.57 -7.78 16.89
CA ASP A 261 0.59 -8.46 17.46
C ASP A 261 1.23 -9.46 16.44
N GLY A 262 1.10 -9.17 15.14
CA GLY A 262 1.47 -10.00 14.00
C GLY A 262 0.31 -10.60 13.20
N CYS A 263 -0.95 -10.32 13.52
CA CYS A 263 -2.08 -10.72 12.67
C CYS A 263 -2.09 -9.98 11.33
N ILE A 264 -2.82 -10.50 10.33
CA ILE A 264 -3.08 -9.77 9.08
C ILE A 264 -4.32 -8.91 9.28
N ILE A 265 -4.20 -7.62 8.97
CA ILE A 265 -5.27 -6.65 9.12
C ILE A 265 -5.86 -6.31 7.75
N LEU A 266 -7.15 -6.62 7.58
CA LEU A 266 -7.94 -6.38 6.37
C LEU A 266 -9.34 -5.88 6.76
N LYS A 267 -10.03 -5.16 5.87
CA LYS A 267 -11.43 -4.75 6.07
C LYS A 267 -12.38 -5.96 5.98
N ILE A 268 -13.59 -5.82 6.52
CA ILE A 268 -14.56 -6.94 6.52
C ILE A 268 -14.98 -7.37 5.12
N SER A 269 -15.05 -6.44 4.15
CA SER A 269 -15.31 -6.73 2.74
C SER A 269 -14.22 -7.62 2.13
N GLU A 270 -12.96 -7.33 2.39
CA GLU A 270 -11.80 -8.10 1.92
C GLU A 270 -11.74 -9.49 2.57
N ARG A 271 -12.03 -9.60 3.87
CA ARG A 271 -12.15 -10.91 4.54
C ARG A 271 -13.32 -11.73 4.00
N SER A 272 -14.42 -11.08 3.61
CA SER A 272 -15.54 -11.75 2.95
C SER A 272 -15.15 -12.21 1.54
N ALA A 273 -14.36 -11.41 0.81
CA ALA A 273 -13.82 -11.78 -0.50
C ALA A 273 -12.89 -13.00 -0.40
N ILE A 274 -12.01 -13.07 0.62
CA ILE A 274 -11.20 -14.26 0.92
C ILE A 274 -12.10 -15.51 1.01
N VAL A 275 -13.16 -15.43 1.81
CA VAL A 275 -14.07 -16.58 2.02
C VAL A 275 -14.80 -16.95 0.73
N ALA A 276 -15.20 -15.97 -0.07
CA ALA A 276 -15.89 -16.18 -1.33
C ALA A 276 -15.03 -16.90 -2.38
N THR A 277 -13.70 -16.76 -2.33
CA THR A 277 -12.78 -17.51 -3.22
C THR A 277 -12.83 -19.02 -2.99
N GLY A 278 -13.23 -19.46 -1.79
CA GLY A 278 -13.15 -20.87 -1.40
C GLY A 278 -11.73 -21.38 -1.09
N LEU A 279 -10.69 -20.61 -1.39
CA LEU A 279 -9.29 -20.95 -1.14
C LEU A 279 -9.02 -21.07 0.36
N LYS A 280 -8.32 -22.14 0.76
CA LYS A 280 -7.98 -22.43 2.16
C LYS A 280 -6.50 -22.33 2.46
N THR A 281 -5.66 -22.36 1.45
CA THR A 281 -4.21 -22.25 1.62
C THR A 281 -3.81 -20.79 1.52
N LEU A 282 -3.04 -20.31 2.50
CA LEU A 282 -2.38 -19.00 2.49
C LEU A 282 -0.88 -19.21 2.60
N VAL A 283 -0.13 -18.71 1.62
CA VAL A 283 1.33 -18.67 1.65
C VAL A 283 1.75 -17.27 2.06
N VAL A 284 2.50 -17.15 3.16
CA VAL A 284 3.08 -15.90 3.63
C VAL A 284 4.54 -15.84 3.21
N VAL A 285 4.91 -14.77 2.52
CA VAL A 285 6.28 -14.52 2.06
C VAL A 285 6.78 -13.17 2.55
N ALA A 286 8.09 -13.04 2.70
CA ALA A 286 8.72 -11.78 3.08
C ALA A 286 8.54 -10.74 1.97
N ARG A 287 8.89 -11.14 0.74
CA ARG A 287 8.70 -10.38 -0.49
C ARG A 287 8.35 -11.31 -1.65
N ILE A 288 7.52 -10.84 -2.58
CA ILE A 288 7.29 -11.48 -3.86
C ILE A 288 8.39 -11.01 -4.79
N SER A 289 9.16 -11.95 -5.36
CA SER A 289 10.22 -11.61 -6.31
C SER A 289 9.59 -11.17 -7.64
N ALA A 290 10.08 -10.06 -8.20
CA ALA A 290 9.71 -9.55 -9.51
C ALA A 290 10.39 -10.33 -10.64
#